data_AF-A0A838W6I5-F1
#
_entry.id   AF-A0A838W6I5-F1
#
_cell.length_a   1.000
_cell.length_b   1.000
_cell.length_c   1.000
_cell.angle_alpha   90.00
_cell.angle_beta   90.00
_cell.angle_gamma   90.00
#
_symmetry.space_group_name_H-M   'P 1'
#
loop_
_entity.id
_entity.type
_entity.pdbx_description
1 polymer ?
#
loop_
_entity_poly.entity_id
_entity_poly.type
_entity_poly.pdbx_seq_one_letter_code
_entity_poly.pdbx_strand_id
1 'polypeptide(L)' 'MQLVLKPKLTLSQKSIITLSILYTSPFQGTGLGLFISKSVIVSHGGNMWARSNEDGKGPTFSFSLLLGY' A
#
# COMPACT_ATOMS: atom_id res chain seq x y z
N MET A 1 11.33 -37.66 11.30
CA MET A 1 12.34 -36.58 11.22
C MET A 1 12.71 -36.41 9.76
N GLN A 2 11.94 -35.62 9.00
CA GLN A 2 12.18 -35.41 7.57
C GLN A 2 13.21 -34.28 7.41
N LEU A 3 14.33 -34.57 6.75
CA LEU A 3 15.32 -33.61 6.30
C LEU A 3 14.66 -32.66 5.31
N VAL A 4 14.37 -31.43 5.74
CA VAL A 4 13.99 -30.34 4.83
C VAL A 4 15.22 -30.01 3.98
N LEU A 5 15.28 -30.58 2.78
CA LEU A 5 16.26 -30.24 1.75
C LEU A 5 16.09 -28.75 1.43
N LYS A 6 16.95 -27.91 2.02
CA LYS A 6 17.04 -26.50 1.64
C LYS A 6 17.47 -26.44 0.18
N PRO A 7 16.67 -25.88 -0.74
CA PRO A 7 17.01 -25.84 -2.16
C PRO A 7 18.28 -25.00 -2.34
N LYS A 8 19.33 -25.62 -2.90
CA LYS A 8 20.59 -24.94 -3.21
C LYS A 8 20.42 -24.18 -4.51
N LEU A 9 20.04 -22.90 -4.42
CA LEU A 9 19.88 -22.04 -5.61
C LEU A 9 21.19 -21.96 -6.41
N THR A 10 21.08 -22.19 -7.71
CA THR A 10 22.20 -22.16 -8.66
C THR A 10 22.62 -20.71 -8.94
N LEU A 11 23.87 -20.48 -9.35
CA LEU A 11 24.42 -19.13 -9.61
C LEU A 11 23.62 -18.34 -10.65
N SER A 12 23.00 -19.03 -11.62
CA SER A 12 22.07 -18.45 -12.59
C SER A 12 20.79 -17.92 -11.95
N GLN A 13 20.23 -18.65 -10.97
CA GLN A 13 19.05 -18.21 -10.22
C GLN A 13 19.38 -17.04 -9.28
N LYS A 14 20.57 -17.04 -8.63
CA LYS A 14 21.02 -15.95 -7.73
C LYS A 14 21.09 -14.57 -8.41
N SER A 15 21.40 -14.52 -9.71
CA SER A 15 21.43 -13.25 -10.45
C SER A 15 20.04 -12.66 -10.66
N ILE A 16 19.03 -13.51 -10.85
CA ILE A 16 17.65 -13.11 -11.15
C ILE A 16 16.94 -12.63 -9.87
N ILE A 17 17.10 -13.35 -8.75
CA ILE A 17 16.54 -12.90 -7.47
C ILE A 17 17.18 -11.60 -6.97
N THR A 18 18.48 -11.39 -7.20
CA THR A 18 19.15 -10.14 -6.82
C THR A 18 18.65 -8.96 -7.64
N LEU A 19 18.42 -9.11 -8.95
CA LEU A 19 17.85 -8.04 -9.76
C LEU A 19 16.40 -7.73 -9.36
N SER A 20 15.60 -8.75 -9.04
CA SER A 20 14.19 -8.61 -8.67
C SER A 20 13.98 -7.78 -7.40
N ILE A 21 14.81 -7.96 -6.35
CA ILE A 21 14.71 -7.17 -5.11
C ILE A 21 15.16 -5.70 -5.26
N LEU A 22 15.92 -5.39 -6.31
CA LEU A 22 16.42 -4.03 -6.56
C LEU A 22 15.42 -3.20 -7.40
N TYR A 23 14.63 -3.88 -8.25
CA TYR A 23 13.62 -3.26 -9.10
C TYR A 23 12.20 -3.32 -8.53
N THR A 24 11.95 -4.18 -7.53
CA THR A 24 10.74 -4.09 -6.70
C THR A 24 10.89 -2.90 -5.77
N SER A 25 9.96 -1.94 -5.87
CA SER A 25 9.77 -0.93 -4.83
C SER A 25 9.51 -1.67 -3.50
N PRO A 26 10.42 -1.61 -2.51
CA PRO A 26 10.43 -2.51 -1.35
C PRO A 26 9.28 -2.30 -0.36
N PHE A 27 8.28 -1.49 -0.70
CA PHE A 27 7.18 -1.15 0.17
C PHE A 27 5.86 -1.48 -0.53
N GLN A 28 5.40 -2.71 -0.32
CA GLN A 28 3.98 -2.90 -0.13
C GLN A 28 3.58 -1.96 1.03
N GLY A 29 2.95 -0.83 0.70
CA GLY A 29 2.48 0.10 1.72
C GLY A 29 1.57 -0.64 2.68
N THR A 30 1.66 -0.35 3.98
CA THR A 30 0.86 -1.01 5.02
C THR A 30 -0.65 -0.75 4.90
N GLY A 31 -1.08 0.07 3.92
CA GLY A 31 -2.47 0.49 3.74
C GLY A 31 -2.95 1.48 4.80
N LEU A 32 -2.10 1.88 5.75
CA LEU A 32 -2.49 2.69 6.90
C LEU A 32 -2.72 4.16 6.58
N GLY A 33 -2.15 4.67 5.47
CA GLY A 33 -2.23 6.11 5.14
C GLY A 33 -3.65 6.64 5.07
N LEU A 34 -4.56 5.92 4.41
CA LEU A 34 -5.97 6.34 4.29
C LEU A 34 -6.72 6.20 5.63
N PHE A 35 -6.37 5.20 6.44
CA PHE A 35 -6.94 5.02 7.77
C PHE A 35 -6.57 6.16 8.72
N ILE A 36 -5.29 6.54 8.73
CA ILE A 36 -4.79 7.68 9.51
C ILE A 36 -5.45 8.98 9.05
N SER A 37 -5.49 9.24 7.74
CA SER A 37 -6.13 10.44 7.20
C SER A 37 -7.60 10.54 7.61
N LYS A 38 -8.35 9.43 7.55
CA LYS A 38 -9.74 9.40 8.02
C LYS A 38 -9.86 9.71 9.51
N SER A 39 -8.96 9.19 10.34
CA SER A 39 -8.94 9.49 11.78
C SER A 39 -8.71 10.97 12.04
N VAL A 40 -7.74 11.60 11.36
CA VAL A 40 -7.49 13.04 11.48
C VAL A 40 -8.73 13.84 11.13
N ILE A 41 -9.36 13.55 9.98
CA ILE A 41 -10.54 14.30 9.50
C ILE A 41 -11.72 14.16 10.46
N VAL A 42 -12.01 12.95 10.93
CA VAL A 42 -13.12 12.70 11.88
C VAL A 42 -12.87 13.40 13.21
N SER A 43 -11.64 13.40 13.72
CA SER A 43 -11.27 14.11 14.95
C SER A 43 -11.47 15.63 14.85
N HIS A 44 -11.42 16.20 13.64
CA HIS A 44 -11.70 17.61 13.38
C HIS A 44 -13.19 17.87 13.05
N GLY A 45 -14.09 16.92 13.33
CA GLY A 45 -15.53 17.04 13.04
C GLY A 45 -15.87 16.96 11.55
N GLY A 46 -14.91 16.54 10.72
CA GLY A 46 -15.07 16.38 9.29
C GLY A 46 -15.59 15.01 8.86
N ASN A 47 -15.71 14.83 7.55
CA ASN A 47 -16.10 13.57 6.93
C ASN A 47 -15.22 13.26 5.71
N MET A 48 -15.00 11.98 5.39
CA MET A 48 -14.20 11.51 4.26
C MET A 48 -14.92 10.36 3.54
N TRP A 49 -14.94 10.42 2.20
CA TRP A 49 -15.51 9.39 1.34
C TRP A 49 -14.66 9.14 0.09
N ALA A 50 -14.91 8.02 -0.57
CA ALA A 50 -14.29 7.67 -1.84
C ALA A 50 -15.37 7.40 -2.87
N ARG A 51 -15.11 7.79 -4.13
CA ARG A 51 -15.97 7.46 -5.26
C ARG A 51 -15.12 6.80 -6.35
N SER A 52 -15.66 5.75 -6.97
CA SER A 52 -15.07 5.20 -8.18
C SER A 52 -15.39 6.13 -9.34
N ASN A 53 -14.38 6.45 -10.15
CA ASN A 53 -14.58 7.24 -11.35
C ASN A 53 -15.14 6.33 -12.46
N GLU A 54 -16.16 6.81 -13.19
CA GLU A 54 -16.80 6.05 -14.28
C GLU A 54 -15.86 5.84 -15.47
N ASP A 55 -14.85 6.72 -15.61
CA ASP A 55 -13.84 6.69 -16.67
C ASP A 55 -12.79 5.56 -16.49
N GLY A 56 -12.92 4.73 -15.46
CA GLY A 56 -11.94 3.71 -15.09
C GLY A 56 -10.62 4.28 -14.54
N LYS A 57 -10.49 5.61 -14.44
CA LYS A 57 -9.30 6.31 -13.95
C LYS A 57 -9.30 6.39 -12.43
N GLY A 58 -9.06 5.25 -11.78
CA GLY A 58 -8.86 5.14 -10.34
C GLY A 58 -10.01 5.71 -9.47
N PRO A 59 -9.85 5.67 -8.14
CA PRO A 59 -10.80 6.27 -7.21
C PRO A 59 -10.45 7.73 -6.88
N THR A 60 -11.48 8.56 -6.71
CA THR A 60 -11.36 9.91 -6.15
C THR A 60 -11.70 9.88 -4.66
N PHE A 61 -10.81 10.41 -3.82
CA PHE A 61 -11.05 10.58 -2.37
C PHE A 61 -11.37 12.03 -2.08
N SER A 62 -12.38 12.28 -1.26
CA SER A 62 -12.81 13.63 -0.90
C SER A 62 -13.09 13.70 0.59
N PHE A 63 -12.94 14.90 1.16
CA PHE A 63 -13.23 15.14 2.56
C PHE A 63 -13.78 16.56 2.78
N SER A 64 -14.43 16.75 3.91
CA SER A 64 -14.91 18.03 4.40
C SER A 64 -14.44 18.25 5.83
N LEU A 65 -14.25 19.51 6.20
CA LEU A 65 -13.95 19.96 7.56
C LEU A 65 -14.91 21.09 7.91
N LEU A 66 -15.25 21.22 9.19
CA LEU A 66 -16.05 22.35 9.68
C LEU A 66 -15.16 23.59 9.80
N LEU A 67 -15.68 24.75 9.40
CA LEU A 67 -15.03 26.04 9.63
C LEU A 67 -15.31 26.48 11.07
N GLY A 68 -14.27 26.61 11.89
CA GLY A 68 -14.38 27.15 13.23
C GLY A 68 -14.49 28.66 13.19
N TYR A 69 -15.68 29.19 13.49
CA TYR A 69 -15.96 30.60 13.76
C TYR A 69 -16.54 30.76 15.16
#